data_AF-A0A926AN63-F1
#
_entry.id   AF-A0A926AN63-F1
#
_cell.length_a   1.000
_cell.length_b   1.000
_cell.length_c   1.000
_cell.angle_alpha   90.00
_cell.angle_beta   90.00
_cell.angle_gamma   90.00
#
_symmetry.space_group_name_H-M   'P 1'
#
loop_
_entity.id
_entity.type
_entity.pdbx_description
1 polymer ?
#
loop_
_entity_poly.entity_id
_entity_poly.type
_entity_poly.pdbx_seq_one_letter_code
_entity_poly.pdbx_strand_id
1 'polypeptide(L)' 'MQHTLQEEFPAFLQAFEQNPPTSIRLNHKKLFAQNSNLQPVKWSESGFYLPERPVFALDPHWHAGSYYVQEASSMFLE' A
#
# COMPACT_ATOMS: atom_id res chain seq x y z
N MET A 1 21.05 -2.66 -13.73
CA MET A 1 20.75 -1.66 -12.67
C MET A 1 21.98 -0.88 -12.23
N GLN A 2 23.10 -1.52 -11.86
CA GLN A 2 24.30 -0.80 -11.40
C GLN A 2 24.82 0.30 -12.35
N HIS A 3 24.97 -0.01 -13.64
CA HIS A 3 25.42 0.98 -14.62
C HIS A 3 24.40 2.10 -14.88
N THR A 4 23.10 1.80 -14.76
CA THR A 4 22.01 2.75 -15.01
C THR A 4 21.81 3.72 -13.85
N LEU A 5 21.87 3.21 -12.62
CA LEU A 5 21.60 3.97 -11.40
C LEU A 5 22.84 4.62 -10.80
N GLN A 6 24.05 4.16 -11.15
CA GLN A 6 25.33 4.74 -10.73
C GLN A 6 25.38 5.00 -9.21
N GLU A 7 25.38 6.28 -8.79
CA GLU A 7 25.44 6.71 -7.40
C GLU A 7 24.17 6.34 -6.59
N GLU A 8 23.03 6.10 -7.24
CA GLU A 8 21.78 5.67 -6.59
C GLU A 8 21.70 4.15 -6.41
N PHE A 9 22.58 3.38 -7.06
CA PHE A 9 22.55 1.92 -6.98
C PHE A 9 22.68 1.37 -5.54
N PRO A 10 23.54 1.94 -4.66
CA PRO A 10 23.59 1.52 -3.27
C PRO A 10 22.25 1.72 -2.53
N ALA A 11 21.57 2.84 -2.75
CA ALA A 11 20.26 3.12 -2.15
C ALA A 11 19.17 2.18 -2.67
N PHE A 12 19.21 1.86 -3.97
CA PHE A 12 18.34 0.86 -4.58
C PHE A 12 18.51 -0.51 -3.92
N LEU A 13 19.76 -0.97 -3.71
CA LEU A 13 20.02 -2.24 -3.01
C LEU A 13 19.52 -2.19 -1.56
N GLN A 14 19.79 -1.09 -0.85
CA GLN A 14 19.34 -0.90 0.53
C GLN A 14 17.80 -0.98 0.66
N ALA A 15 17.05 -0.53 -0.35
CA ALA A 15 15.59 -0.62 -0.33
C ALA A 15 15.08 -2.08 -0.29
N PHE A 16 15.79 -3.05 -0.85
CA PHE A 16 15.42 -4.48 -0.78
C PHE A 16 15.63 -5.09 0.60
N GLU A 17 16.45 -4.46 1.45
CA GLU A 17 16.68 -4.91 2.82
C GLU A 17 15.60 -4.39 3.80
N GLN A 18 14.77 -3.43 3.36
CA GLN A 18 13.70 -2.88 4.17
C GLN A 18 12.43 -3.74 4.09
N ASN A 19 11.62 -3.69 5.15
CA ASN A 19 10.30 -4.31 5.10
C ASN A 19 9.44 -3.60 4.05
N PRO A 20 8.76 -4.36 3.17
CA PRO A 20 7.89 -3.75 2.18
C PRO A 20 6.73 -3.04 2.87
N PRO A 21 6.36 -1.82 2.40
CA PRO A 21 5.20 -1.13 2.93
C PRO A 21 3.94 -1.96 2.68
N THR A 22 2.99 -1.87 3.61
CA THR A 22 1.68 -2.49 3.45
C THR A 22 0.67 -1.43 3.05
N SER A 23 -0.13 -1.70 2.03
CA SER A 23 -1.16 -0.79 1.54
C SER A 23 -2.45 -1.53 1.23
N ILE A 24 -3.55 -0.78 1.31
CA ILE A 24 -4.89 -1.23 0.99
C ILE A 24 -5.56 -0.22 0.05
N ARG A 25 -6.47 -0.70 -0.79
CA ARG A 25 -7.36 0.11 -1.61
C ARG A 25 -8.78 -0.03 -1.12
N LEU A 26 -9.42 1.07 -0.72
CA LEU A 26 -10.81 1.06 -0.26
C LEU A 26 -11.76 0.75 -1.41
N ASN A 27 -12.84 0.03 -1.11
CA ASN A 27 -13.90 -0.22 -2.07
C ASN A 27 -14.91 0.92 -2.06
N HIS A 28 -14.88 1.78 -3.09
CA HIS A 28 -15.82 2.90 -3.26
C HIS A 28 -17.30 2.53 -3.22
N LYS A 29 -17.65 1.27 -3.55
CA LYS A 29 -19.05 0.80 -3.54
C LYS A 29 -19.55 0.47 -2.14
N LYS A 30 -18.69 0.47 -1.12
CA LYS A 30 -19.04 0.17 0.26
C LYS A 30 -18.83 1.42 1.12
N LEU A 31 -19.82 1.72 1.94
CA LEU A 31 -19.71 2.76 2.96
C LEU A 31 -18.78 2.26 4.07
N PHE A 32 -17.48 2.37 3.81
CA PHE A 32 -16.45 2.21 4.83
C PHE A 32 -16.08 3.61 5.30
N ALA A 33 -16.25 3.87 6.60
CA ALA A 33 -15.80 5.13 7.17
C ALA A 33 -14.30 5.26 6.88
N GLN A 34 -13.91 6.27 6.07
CA GLN A 34 -12.52 6.62 5.88
C GLN A 34 -11.94 6.91 7.26
N ASN A 35 -11.16 5.98 7.80
CA ASN A 35 -10.39 6.23 9.01
C ASN A 35 -9.36 7.29 8.65
N SER A 36 -9.63 8.54 9.04
CA SER A 36 -8.96 9.77 8.61
C SER A 36 -7.51 9.92 9.09
N ASN A 37 -6.92 8.86 9.66
CA ASN A 37 -5.58 8.88 10.24
C ASN A 37 -4.56 8.01 9.46
N LEU A 38 -4.96 7.36 8.37
CA LEU A 38 -4.04 6.61 7.53
C LEU A 38 -3.34 7.53 6.53
N GLN A 39 -2.07 7.24 6.23
CA GLN A 39 -1.32 7.97 5.21
C GLN A 39 -1.85 7.59 3.82
N PRO A 40 -2.31 8.56 3.00
CA PRO A 40 -2.80 8.27 1.66
C PRO A 40 -1.66 7.88 0.70
N VAL A 41 -1.97 7.01 -0.27
CA VAL A 41 -1.14 6.77 -1.44
C VAL A 41 -1.34 7.94 -2.40
N LYS A 42 -0.28 8.70 -2.67
CA LYS A 42 -0.38 10.01 -3.36
C LYS A 42 -0.96 9.96 -4.77
N TRP A 43 -0.92 8.82 -5.43
CA TRP A 43 -1.34 8.62 -6.82
C TRP A 43 -2.61 7.75 -6.93
N SER A 44 -3.35 7.60 -5.83
CA SER A 44 -4.58 6.81 -5.77
C SER A 44 -5.61 7.56 -4.93
N GLU A 45 -6.87 7.57 -5.37
CA GLU A 45 -7.95 8.26 -4.65
C GLU A 45 -8.43 7.45 -3.44
N SER A 46 -8.16 6.14 -3.44
CA SER A 46 -8.65 5.18 -2.44
C SER A 46 -7.58 4.36 -1.74
N GLY A 47 -6.32 4.64 -2.03
CA GLY A 47 -5.17 3.92 -1.54
C GLY A 47 -4.66 4.51 -0.24
N PHE A 48 -4.36 3.65 0.72
CA PHE A 48 -3.82 4.04 2.02
C PHE A 48 -2.71 3.07 2.44
N TYR A 49 -1.66 3.62 3.04
CA TYR A 49 -0.63 2.85 3.72
C TYR A 49 -1.08 2.47 5.14
N LEU A 50 -0.75 1.25 5.54
CA LEU A 50 -0.91 0.78 6.90
C LEU A 50 0.43 0.89 7.64
N PRO A 51 0.43 1.26 8.94
CA PRO A 51 1.66 1.36 9.74
C PRO A 51 2.35 0.01 9.92
N GLU A 52 1.60 -1.08 9.87
CA GLU A 52 2.08 -2.45 9.93
C GLU A 52 1.16 -3.39 9.13
N ARG A 53 1.60 -4.64 8.92
CA ARG A 53 0.81 -5.66 8.22
C ARG A 53 -0.02 -6.47 9.21
N PRO A 54 -1.35 -6.24 9.34
CA PRO A 54 -2.18 -7.06 10.20
C PRO A 54 -2.40 -8.45 9.61
N VAL A 55 -2.93 -9.36 10.42
CA VAL A 55 -3.50 -10.62 9.92
C VAL A 55 -4.87 -10.29 9.30
N PHE A 56 -4.88 -9.95 8.01
CA PHE A 56 -6.10 -9.52 7.29
C PHE A 56 -7.28 -10.48 7.42
N ALA A 57 -7.00 -11.79 7.50
CA ALA A 57 -8.04 -12.81 7.68
C ALA A 57 -8.78 -12.71 9.02
N LEU A 58 -8.29 -11.94 9.98
CA LEU A 58 -8.98 -11.65 11.25
C LEU A 58 -9.86 -10.39 11.19
N ASP A 59 -9.81 -9.62 10.10
CA ASP A 59 -10.62 -8.41 9.93
C ASP A 59 -11.92 -8.72 9.17
N PRO A 60 -13.11 -8.58 9.80
CA PRO A 60 -14.39 -8.76 9.13
C PRO A 60 -14.59 -7.84 7.92
N HIS A 61 -13.97 -6.66 7.90
CA HIS A 61 -14.09 -5.73 6.78
C HIS A 61 -13.38 -6.22 5.53
N TRP A 62 -12.29 -6.98 5.71
CA TRP A 62 -11.61 -7.64 4.59
C TRP A 62 -12.52 -8.70 3.96
N HIS A 63 -13.13 -9.56 4.78
CA HIS A 63 -14.11 -10.57 4.32
C HIS A 63 -15.36 -9.93 3.69
N ALA A 64 -15.78 -8.78 4.21
CA ALA A 64 -16.89 -8.02 3.64
C ALA A 64 -16.52 -7.32 2.31
N GLY A 65 -15.25 -7.38 1.87
CA GLY A 65 -14.77 -6.72 0.65
C GLY A 65 -14.76 -5.19 0.75
N SER A 66 -14.65 -4.63 1.96
CA SER A 66 -14.59 -3.17 2.19
C SER A 66 -13.29 -2.56 1.68
N TYR A 67 -12.24 -3.37 1.54
CA TYR A 67 -10.97 -2.97 0.93
C TYR A 67 -10.28 -4.19 0.31
N TYR A 68 -9.31 -3.93 -0.56
CA TYR A 68 -8.42 -4.92 -1.15
C TYR A 68 -6.98 -4.68 -0.67
N VAL A 69 -6.25 -5.74 -0.37
CA VAL A 69 -4.81 -5.64 -0.04
C VAL A 69 -4.05 -5.57 -1.35
N GLN A 70 -3.48 -4.41 -1.66
CA GLN A 70 -2.86 -4.12 -2.95
C GLN A 70 -1.57 -3.34 -2.74
N GLU A 71 -0.53 -3.65 -3.50
CA GLU A 71 0.74 -2.91 -3.47
C GLU A 71 0.53 -1.50 -4.05
N ALA A 72 1.06 -0.48 -3.37
CA ALA A 72 0.74 0.92 -3.65
C ALA A 72 1.10 1.35 -5.08
N SER A 73 2.24 0.93 -5.62
CA SER A 73 2.67 1.26 -6.99
C SER A 73 1.68 0.74 -8.03
N SER A 74 1.09 -0.45 -7.80
CA SER A 74 0.06 -1.02 -8.69
C SER A 74 -1.26 -0.23 -8.71
N MET A 75 -1.53 0.60 -7.70
CA MET A 75 -2.73 1.44 -7.66
C MET A 75 -2.68 2.63 -8.63
N PHE A 76 -1.53 2.88 -9.26
CA PHE A 76 -1.42 3.90 -10.32
C PHE A 76 -2.36 3.65 -11.52
N LEU A 77 -2.81 2.40 -11.68
CA LEU A 77 -3.74 1.97 -12.74
C LEU A 77 -5.23 2.07 -12.33
N GLU A 78 -5.56 2.79 -11.26
CA GLU A 78 -6.94 2.98 -10.79
C GLU A 78 -7.91 3.50 -11.84
#